data_AF-A0A167LVR7-F1
#
_entry.id   AF-A0A167LVR7-F1
#
_cell.length_a   1.000
_cell.length_b   1.000
_cell.length_c   1.000
_cell.angle_alpha   90.00
_cell.angle_beta   90.00
_cell.angle_gamma   90.00
#
_symmetry.space_group_name_H-M   'P 1'
#
loop_
_entity.id
_entity.type
_entity.pdbx_description
1 polymer ?
#
loop_
_entity_poly.entity_id
_entity_poly.type
_entity_poly.pdbx_seq_one_letter_code
_entity_poly.pdbx_strand_id
1 'polypeptide(L)'
;VNEDRELVVVCTATYNGMPPDNAEKFDKFLDKSDTQGNEKILHGLQYAVFGIGNKNWRTYQHFPIKVDSRLDDLGADRFFISGKGD
;
A
#
# COMPACT_ATOMS: atom_id res chain seq x y z
N VAL A 1 -11.29 23.22 -14.13
CA VAL A 1 -12.11 22.16 -13.53
C VAL A 1 -11.44 21.84 -12.22
N ASN A 2 -12.09 22.05 -11.06
CA ASN A 2 -11.56 21.52 -9.81
C ASN A 2 -11.67 20.00 -9.91
N GLU A 3 -10.56 19.33 -10.13
CA GLU A 3 -10.49 17.87 -9.97
C GLU A 3 -10.31 17.61 -8.48
N ASP A 4 -11.43 17.55 -7.75
CA ASP A 4 -11.41 17.01 -6.38
C ASP A 4 -10.99 15.54 -6.49
N ARG A 5 -9.70 15.27 -6.21
CA ARG A 5 -9.13 13.92 -6.19
C ARG A 5 -9.17 13.37 -4.78
N GLU A 6 -9.64 12.14 -4.65
CA GLU A 6 -9.67 11.43 -3.37
C GLU A 6 -8.25 11.01 -2.97
N LEU A 7 -7.91 11.24 -1.70
CA LEU A 7 -6.64 10.81 -1.10
C LEU A 7 -6.90 9.70 -0.08
N VAL A 8 -6.24 8.56 -0.29
CA VAL A 8 -6.19 7.47 0.69
C VAL A 8 -4.84 7.48 1.41
N VAL A 9 -4.87 7.57 2.74
CA VAL A 9 -3.68 7.43 3.59
C VAL A 9 -3.71 6.08 4.26
N VAL A 10 -2.72 5.24 3.97
CA VAL A 10 -2.59 3.92 4.59
C VAL A 10 -1.54 3.96 5.70
N CYS A 11 -1.98 3.74 6.93
CA CYS A 11 -1.09 3.50 8.06
C CYS A 11 -1.13 2.00 8.40
N THR A 12 -0.03 1.28 8.19
CA THR A 12 -0.02 -0.18 8.41
C THR A 12 1.29 -0.69 8.98
N ALA A 13 1.21 -1.76 9.74
CA ALA A 13 2.36 -2.42 10.35
C ALA A 13 2.80 -3.66 9.55
N THR A 14 3.89 -4.30 9.97
CA THR A 14 4.26 -5.62 9.46
C THR A 14 4.47 -6.60 10.61
N TYR A 15 4.01 -7.84 10.44
CA TYR A 15 4.15 -8.92 11.41
C TYR A 15 4.87 -10.09 10.73
N ASN A 16 6.16 -10.28 11.01
CA ASN A 16 7.00 -11.29 10.33
C ASN A 16 6.92 -11.23 8.80
N GLY A 17 6.76 -10.02 8.25
CA GLY A 17 6.62 -9.81 6.81
C GLY A 17 5.19 -9.87 6.28
N MET A 18 4.23 -10.29 7.10
CA MET A 18 2.82 -10.41 6.76
C MET A 18 2.03 -9.15 7.15
N PRO A 19 0.84 -8.94 6.57
CA PRO A 19 -0.11 -7.93 7.04
C PRO A 19 -0.52 -8.17 8.51
N PRO A 20 -0.99 -7.11 9.20
CA PRO A 20 -1.85 -7.25 10.36
C PRO A 20 -3.13 -8.04 10.02
N ASP A 21 -3.71 -8.76 10.99
CA ASP A 21 -4.91 -9.60 10.77
C ASP A 21 -6.07 -8.81 10.13
N ASN A 22 -6.28 -7.56 10.55
CA ASN A 22 -7.35 -6.72 9.99
C ASN A 22 -7.09 -6.28 8.54
N ALA A 23 -5.86 -6.43 8.03
CA ALA A 23 -5.46 -6.07 6.68
C ALA A 23 -5.34 -7.27 5.72
N GLU A 24 -5.57 -8.51 6.17
CA GLU A 24 -5.46 -9.70 5.31
C GLU A 24 -6.34 -9.65 4.05
N LYS A 25 -7.56 -9.08 4.17
CA LYS A 25 -8.46 -8.95 3.01
C LYS A 25 -7.93 -7.94 2.00
N PHE A 26 -7.29 -6.88 2.49
CA PHE A 26 -6.66 -5.87 1.65
C PHE A 26 -5.41 -6.44 0.96
N ASP A 27 -4.59 -7.20 1.68
CA ASP A 27 -3.45 -7.93 1.10
C ASP A 27 -3.88 -8.86 -0.04
N LYS A 28 -4.93 -9.65 0.16
CA LYS A 28 -5.53 -10.51 -0.88
C LYS A 28 -6.05 -9.73 -2.08
N PHE A 29 -6.56 -8.51 -1.87
CA PHE A 29 -7.00 -7.64 -2.96
C PHE A 29 -5.81 -7.17 -3.79
N LEU A 30 -4.73 -6.72 -3.14
CA LEU A 30 -3.49 -6.27 -3.80
C LEU A 30 -2.83 -7.35 -4.66
N ASP A 31 -2.95 -8.62 -4.25
CA ASP A 31 -2.39 -9.76 -5.00
C ASP A 31 -3.27 -10.20 -6.19
N LYS A 32 -4.60 -10.20 -6.01
CA LYS A 32 -5.53 -10.72 -7.03
C LYS A 32 -5.66 -9.81 -8.25
N SER A 33 -5.42 -8.52 -8.09
CA SER A 33 -5.62 -7.53 -9.14
C SER A 33 -4.66 -7.67 -10.33
N ASP A 34 -3.49 -8.33 -10.16
CA ASP A 34 -2.60 -8.71 -11.27
C ASP A 34 -3.23 -9.75 -12.21
N THR A 35 -4.08 -10.63 -11.69
CA THR A 35 -4.54 -11.82 -12.45
C THR A 35 -5.70 -11.54 -13.41
N GLN A 36 -6.31 -10.35 -13.35
CA GLN A 36 -7.53 -10.04 -14.10
C GLN A 36 -7.33 -9.05 -15.26
N GLY A 37 -6.08 -8.71 -15.62
CA GLY A 37 -5.78 -7.74 -16.68
C GLY A 37 -6.22 -6.31 -16.34
N ASN A 38 -6.35 -6.03 -15.04
CA ASN A 38 -6.97 -4.85 -14.46
C ASN A 38 -5.90 -3.92 -13.85
N GLU A 39 -4.83 -3.67 -14.60
CA GLU A 39 -3.62 -2.96 -14.15
C GLU A 39 -3.84 -1.49 -13.74
N LYS A 40 -5.05 -0.94 -13.91
CA LYS A 40 -5.36 0.47 -13.62
C LYS A 40 -6.66 0.70 -12.86
N ILE A 41 -7.09 -0.27 -12.06
CA ILE A 41 -8.36 -0.17 -11.30
C ILE A 41 -8.37 0.98 -10.28
N LEU A 42 -7.22 1.52 -9.90
CA LEU A 42 -7.11 2.65 -8.97
C LEU A 42 -6.76 3.97 -9.68
N HIS A 43 -6.87 4.04 -11.01
CA HIS A 43 -6.59 5.26 -11.75
C HIS A 43 -7.42 6.46 -11.24
N GLY A 44 -6.75 7.57 -10.97
CA GLY A 44 -7.36 8.80 -10.43
C GLY A 44 -7.39 8.87 -8.91
N LEU A 45 -7.03 7.79 -8.19
CA LEU A 45 -6.84 7.79 -6.75
C LEU A 45 -5.44 8.32 -6.40
N GLN A 46 -5.34 9.21 -5.41
CA GLN A 46 -4.06 9.54 -4.80
C GLN A 46 -3.83 8.71 -3.53
N TYR A 47 -2.58 8.35 -3.26
CA TYR A 47 -2.26 7.62 -2.03
C TYR A 47 -0.97 8.08 -1.34
N ALA A 48 -0.91 7.84 -0.03
CA ALA A 48 0.31 7.91 0.76
C ALA A 48 0.36 6.75 1.76
N VAL A 49 1.55 6.22 2.04
CA VAL A 49 1.75 5.11 2.99
C VAL A 49 2.66 5.56 4.13
N PHE A 50 2.26 5.29 5.36
CA PHE A 50 3.12 5.37 6.54
C PHE A 50 3.24 3.97 7.17
N GLY A 51 4.43 3.39 7.04
CA GLY A 51 4.72 2.05 7.51
C GLY A 51 5.24 2.03 8.94
N ILE A 52 4.69 1.13 9.76
CA ILE A 52 5.13 0.87 11.13
C ILE A 52 5.96 -0.43 11.12
N GLY A 53 7.26 -0.33 11.34
CA GLY A 53 8.19 -1.45 11.33
C GLY A 53 9.12 -1.40 12.54
N ASN A 54 10.07 -2.33 12.59
CA ASN A 54 11.14 -2.34 13.60
C ASN A 54 12.40 -2.93 12.97
N LYS A 55 13.51 -2.18 12.96
CA LYS A 55 14.77 -2.54 12.27
C LYS A 55 15.47 -3.76 12.87
N ASN A 56 15.09 -4.21 14.06
CA ASN A 56 15.61 -5.45 14.63
C ASN A 56 15.05 -6.71 13.93
N TRP A 57 14.05 -6.56 13.06
CA TRP A 57 13.45 -7.66 12.31
C TRP A 57 13.92 -7.67 10.87
N ARG A 58 14.20 -8.86 10.33
CA ARG A 58 14.59 -9.05 8.92
C ARG A 58 13.54 -8.57 7.93
N THR A 59 12.28 -8.53 8.37
CA THR A 59 11.13 -8.11 7.57
C THR A 59 10.77 -6.65 7.81
N TYR A 60 11.73 -5.79 8.18
CA TYR A 60 11.52 -4.37 8.37
C TYR A 60 10.76 -3.77 7.18
N GLN A 61 9.58 -3.18 7.46
CA GLN A 61 8.74 -2.50 6.48
C GLN A 61 8.21 -3.38 5.33
N HIS A 62 8.29 -4.71 5.41
CA HIS A 62 7.95 -5.58 4.27
C HIS A 62 6.51 -5.41 3.78
N PHE A 63 5.51 -5.46 4.67
CA PHE A 63 4.11 -5.26 4.26
C PHE A 63 3.80 -3.81 3.81
N PRO A 64 4.22 -2.74 4.52
CA PRO A 64 4.07 -1.38 4.03
C PRO A 64 4.71 -1.13 2.64
N ILE A 65 5.88 -1.70 2.37
CA ILE A 65 6.53 -1.64 1.06
C ILE A 65 5.69 -2.34 -0.01
N LYS A 66 5.13 -3.53 0.31
CA LYS A 66 4.18 -4.20 -0.58
C LYS A 66 2.99 -3.30 -0.89
N VAL A 67 2.37 -2.67 0.11
CA VAL A 67 1.23 -1.78 -0.11
C VAL A 67 1.59 -0.62 -1.03
N ASP A 68 2.69 0.09 -0.75
CA ASP A 68 3.13 1.23 -1.57
C ASP A 68 3.37 0.81 -3.03
N SER A 69 4.10 -0.28 -3.26
CA SER A 69 4.37 -0.79 -4.60
C SER A 69 3.09 -1.21 -5.33
N ARG A 70 2.19 -1.92 -4.65
CA ARG A 70 0.99 -2.47 -5.29
C ARG A 70 -0.05 -1.41 -5.60
N LEU A 71 -0.14 -0.33 -4.82
CA LEU A 71 -1.01 0.80 -5.18
C LEU A 71 -0.50 1.50 -6.45
N ASP A 72 0.82 1.66 -6.59
CA ASP A 72 1.48 2.17 -7.80
C ASP A 72 1.18 1.28 -9.02
N ASP A 73 1.40 -0.04 -8.87
CA ASP A 73 1.18 -1.04 -9.92
C ASP A 73 -0.29 -1.06 -10.41
N LEU A 74 -1.24 -0.69 -9.54
CA LEU A 74 -2.68 -0.64 -9.84
C LEU A 74 -3.14 0.72 -10.39
N GLY A 75 -2.20 1.61 -10.68
CA GLY A 75 -2.44 2.89 -11.34
C GLY A 75 -2.86 4.02 -10.41
N ALA A 76 -2.71 3.89 -9.09
CA ALA A 76 -2.89 5.00 -8.17
C ALA A 76 -1.67 5.95 -8.22
N ASP A 77 -1.88 7.23 -7.97
CA ASP A 77 -0.84 8.25 -7.97
C ASP A 77 -0.24 8.41 -6.56
N ARG A 78 1.07 8.16 -6.40
CA ARG A 78 1.77 8.39 -5.13
C ARG A 78 1.81 9.90 -4.82
N PHE A 79 1.06 10.33 -3.81
CA PHE A 79 0.99 11.72 -3.36
C PHE A 79 2.23 12.14 -2.57
N PHE A 80 2.77 11.23 -1.76
CA PHE A 80 3.96 11.48 -0.94
C PHE A 80 4.80 10.21 -0.80
N ILE A 81 6.11 10.38 -0.63
CA ILE A 81 7.02 9.24 -0.41
C ILE A 81 6.63 8.46 0.84
N SER A 82 6.69 7.13 0.75
CA SER A 82 6.35 6.25 1.88
C SER A 82 7.21 6.54 3.11
N GLY A 83 6.55 6.81 4.24
CA GLY A 83 7.20 7.00 5.53
C GLY A 83 7.54 5.67 6.20
N LYS A 84 8.70 5.58 6.86
CA LYS A 84 9.19 4.35 7.49
C LYS A 84 9.47 4.57 8.99
N GLY A 85 8.48 4.30 9.83
CA GLY A 85 8.64 4.23 11.28
C GLY A 85 9.53 3.05 11.72
N ASP A 86 10.08 3.15 12.92
CA ASP A 86 10.95 2.15 13.55
C ASP A 86 10.68 2.10 15.06
#